data_AF-A0A6B3HK75-F1
#
_entry.id   AF-A0A6B3HK75-F1
#
_cell.length_a   1.000
_cell.length_b   1.000
_cell.length_c   1.000
_cell.angle_alpha   90.00
_cell.angle_beta   90.00
_cell.angle_gamma   90.00
#
_symmetry.space_group_name_H-M   'P 1'
#
loop_
_entity.id
_entity.type
_entity.pdbx_description
1 polymer ?
#
loop_
_entity_poly.entity_id
_entity_poly.type
_entity_poly.pdbx_seq_one_letter_code
_entity_poly.pdbx_strand_id
1 'polypeptide(L)'
;AEAVDELRAAVVELRPAALDEDGLIATLRTQIQVLDRAHAAAVTFASSGVRALPAAQEEALLRVAQEALHNALRHSGAERVDVTLTRRAAATVLRITDDGTGFDPTAVRRAGRHLGLVSMRHRAKSVGGRLT
;
A
#
# COMPACT_ATOMS: atom_id res chain seq x y z
N ALA A 1 2.25 -6.87 24.92
CA ALA A 1 1.17 -7.46 24.10
C ALA A 1 1.48 -7.25 22.61
N GLU A 2 2.69 -7.63 22.20
CA GLU A 2 3.27 -7.32 20.87
C GLU A 2 3.40 -8.59 20.01
N ALA A 3 3.41 -9.77 20.65
CA ALA A 3 3.56 -11.08 20.00
C ALA A 3 2.29 -11.60 19.29
N VAL A 4 1.13 -10.96 19.47
CA VAL A 4 -0.13 -11.40 18.84
C VAL A 4 -0.31 -10.81 17.44
N ASP A 5 0.24 -9.62 17.18
CA ASP A 5 0.26 -9.07 15.82
C ASP A 5 1.33 -9.73 14.92
N GLU A 6 2.37 -10.31 15.53
CA GLU A 6 3.41 -11.06 14.81
C GLU A 6 2.92 -12.39 14.22
N LEU A 7 1.86 -12.99 14.77
CA LEU A 7 1.33 -14.27 14.29
C LEU A 7 0.42 -14.15 13.05
N ARG A 8 0.10 -12.94 12.58
CA ARG A 8 -0.68 -12.74 11.35
C ARG A 8 0.15 -12.88 10.07
N ALA A 9 1.48 -12.96 10.17
CA ALA A 9 2.37 -13.15 9.02
C ALA A 9 2.27 -14.55 8.37
N ALA A 10 1.56 -15.50 8.99
CA ALA A 10 1.39 -16.87 8.51
C ALA A 10 -0.08 -17.28 8.28
N VAL A 11 -1.00 -16.31 8.11
CA VAL A 11 -2.34 -16.62 7.61
C VAL A 11 -2.22 -16.71 6.09
N VAL A 12 -2.45 -17.91 5.55
CA VAL A 12 -2.66 -18.23 4.13
C VAL A 12 -3.18 -16.99 3.40
N GLU A 13 -2.36 -16.38 2.53
CA GLU A 13 -2.79 -15.23 1.72
C GLU A 13 -3.82 -15.73 0.71
N LEU A 14 -5.07 -15.87 1.18
CA LEU A 14 -6.22 -15.84 0.30
C LEU A 14 -6.25 -14.45 -0.32
N ARG A 15 -6.38 -14.41 -1.65
CA ARG A 15 -6.66 -13.17 -2.36
C ARG A 15 -7.90 -12.55 -1.69
N PRO A 16 -7.87 -11.25 -1.33
CA PRO A 16 -9.03 -10.64 -0.67
C PRO A 16 -10.25 -10.80 -1.57
N ALA A 17 -11.37 -11.33 -1.04
CA ALA A 17 -12.58 -11.58 -1.83
C ALA A 17 -13.06 -10.33 -2.59
N ALA A 18 -12.93 -9.15 -1.97
CA ALA A 18 -13.24 -7.87 -2.61
C ALA A 18 -12.39 -7.59 -3.87
N LEU A 19 -11.17 -8.14 -3.96
CA LEU A 19 -10.33 -8.03 -5.14
C LEU A 19 -10.77 -9.00 -6.25
N ASP A 20 -11.36 -10.15 -5.90
CA ASP A 20 -11.97 -11.12 -6.85
C ASP A 20 -13.26 -10.58 -7.43
N GLU A 21 -14.08 -9.93 -6.60
CA GLU A 21 -15.40 -9.44 -6.99
C GLU A 21 -15.34 -8.07 -7.69
N ASP A 22 -14.60 -7.11 -7.12
CA ASP A 22 -14.68 -5.70 -7.53
C ASP A 22 -13.44 -5.21 -8.33
N GLY A 23 -12.33 -5.94 -8.24
CA GLY A 23 -11.05 -5.57 -8.84
C GLY A 23 -10.33 -4.41 -8.14
N LEU A 24 -9.05 -4.21 -8.49
CA LEU A 24 -8.12 -3.36 -7.73
C LEU A 24 -8.60 -1.92 -7.51
N ILE A 25 -9.14 -1.27 -8.54
CA ILE A 25 -9.54 0.15 -8.45
C ILE A 25 -10.68 0.34 -7.46
N ALA A 26 -11.69 -0.53 -7.51
CA ALA A 26 -12.83 -0.47 -6.62
C ALA A 26 -12.42 -0.81 -5.19
N THR A 27 -11.62 -1.87 -4.99
CA THR A 27 -11.10 -2.25 -3.67
C THR A 27 -10.30 -1.10 -3.03
N LEU A 28 -9.38 -0.47 -3.77
CA LEU A 28 -8.61 0.67 -3.26
C LEU A 28 -9.50 1.86 -2.91
N ARG A 29 -10.49 2.17 -3.76
CA ARG A 29 -11.43 3.28 -3.51
C ARG A 29 -12.21 3.06 -2.21
N THR A 30 -12.77 1.87 -2.03
CA THR A 30 -13.52 1.52 -0.82
C THR A 30 -12.63 1.57 0.42
N GLN A 31 -11.43 0.98 0.34
CA GLN A 31 -10.48 1.00 1.47
C GLN A 31 -10.06 2.42 1.85
N ILE A 32 -9.79 3.28 0.86
CA ILE A 32 -9.39 4.67 1.10
C ILE A 32 -10.54 5.48 1.70
N GLN A 33 -11.79 5.29 1.24
CA GLN A 33 -12.96 5.93 1.86
C GLN A 33 -13.18 5.51 3.33
N VAL A 34 -12.77 4.31 3.72
CA VAL A 34 -12.79 3.89 5.12
C VAL A 34 -11.69 4.61 5.90
N LEU A 35 -10.47 4.67 5.36
CA LEU A 35 -9.34 5.32 6.02
C LEU A 35 -9.54 6.84 6.18
N ASP A 36 -10.05 7.51 5.15
CA ASP A 36 -10.38 8.95 5.16
C ASP A 36 -11.38 9.30 6.27
N ARG A 37 -12.34 8.42 6.55
CA ARG A 37 -13.31 8.60 7.65
C ARG A 37 -12.76 8.24 9.03
N ALA A 38 -11.75 7.37 9.09
CA ALA A 38 -11.22 6.83 10.34
C ALA A 38 -10.04 7.63 10.91
N HIS A 39 -9.42 8.48 10.09
CA HIS A 39 -8.23 9.25 10.45
C HIS A 39 -8.48 10.76 10.31
N ALA A 40 -7.71 11.56 11.03
CA ALA A 40 -7.79 13.02 10.92
C ALA A 40 -7.17 13.55 9.61
N ALA A 41 -6.21 12.81 9.05
CA ALA A 41 -5.59 13.14 7.76
C ALA A 41 -6.59 12.91 6.62
N ALA A 42 -6.65 13.85 5.67
CA ALA A 42 -7.42 13.69 4.45
C ALA A 42 -6.75 12.67 3.52
N VAL A 43 -7.46 11.61 3.14
CA VAL A 43 -6.92 10.54 2.29
C VAL A 43 -7.67 10.50 0.95
N THR A 44 -6.97 10.78 -0.14
CA THR A 44 -7.60 10.86 -1.47
C THR A 44 -7.18 9.72 -2.39
N PHE A 45 -8.05 9.38 -3.35
CA PHE A 45 -7.77 8.38 -4.37
C PHE A 45 -8.14 8.85 -5.78
N ALA A 46 -7.18 8.76 -6.69
CA ALA A 46 -7.41 8.95 -8.12
C ALA A 46 -6.81 7.80 -8.95
N SER A 47 -7.52 7.41 -10.02
CA SER A 47 -7.06 6.40 -10.96
C SER A 47 -7.24 6.86 -12.40
N SER A 48 -6.29 6.57 -13.29
CA SER A 48 -6.39 6.95 -14.70
C SER A 48 -5.67 5.98 -15.64
N GLY A 49 -6.36 5.55 -16.70
CA GLY A 49 -5.79 4.75 -17.80
C GLY A 49 -5.37 3.32 -17.43
N VAL A 50 -5.64 2.88 -16.20
CA VAL A 50 -5.31 1.53 -15.72
C VAL A 50 -6.27 0.54 -16.36
N ARG A 51 -5.72 -0.53 -16.95
CA ARG A 51 -6.49 -1.68 -17.47
C ARG A 51 -6.34 -2.85 -16.50
N ALA A 52 -7.12 -3.91 -16.72
CA ALA A 52 -6.99 -5.16 -15.97
C ALA A 52 -5.52 -5.62 -15.93
N LEU A 53 -5.08 -6.04 -14.75
CA LEU A 53 -3.74 -6.56 -14.50
C LEU A 53 -3.83 -8.06 -14.18
N PRO A 54 -2.73 -8.81 -14.33
CA PRO A 54 -2.65 -10.15 -13.77
C PRO A 54 -2.98 -10.15 -12.27
N ALA A 55 -3.73 -11.15 -11.80
CA ALA A 55 -4.22 -11.21 -10.43
C ALA A 55 -3.13 -11.01 -9.37
N ALA A 56 -1.94 -11.60 -9.59
CA ALA A 56 -0.79 -11.44 -8.70
C ALA A 56 -0.30 -9.98 -8.62
N GLN A 57 -0.35 -9.22 -9.72
CA GLN A 57 0.02 -7.80 -9.73
C GLN A 57 -1.01 -6.95 -8.97
N GLU A 58 -2.29 -7.26 -9.11
CA GLU A 58 -3.35 -6.57 -8.37
C GLU A 58 -3.20 -6.78 -6.87
N GLU A 59 -2.98 -8.02 -6.46
CA GLU A 59 -2.76 -8.36 -5.05
C GLU A 59 -1.50 -7.67 -4.51
N ALA A 60 -0.38 -7.74 -5.24
CA ALA A 60 0.85 -7.07 -4.83
C ALA A 60 0.65 -5.55 -4.67
N LEU A 61 -0.05 -4.90 -5.60
CA LEU A 61 -0.36 -3.46 -5.53
C LEU A 61 -1.27 -3.14 -4.35
N LEU A 62 -2.30 -3.94 -4.09
CA LEU A 62 -3.19 -3.75 -2.94
C LEU A 62 -2.43 -3.87 -1.62
N ARG A 63 -1.62 -4.93 -1.45
CA ARG A 63 -0.83 -5.15 -0.24
C ARG A 63 0.21 -4.06 -0.01
N VAL A 64 0.85 -3.59 -1.08
CA VAL A 64 1.78 -2.44 -1.02
C VAL A 64 1.04 -1.17 -0.63
N ALA A 65 -0.15 -0.92 -1.19
CA ALA A 65 -0.94 0.25 -0.85
C ALA A 65 -1.33 0.26 0.63
N GLN A 66 -1.77 -0.88 1.15
CA GLN A 66 -2.16 -1.06 2.55
C GLN A 66 -1.02 -0.76 3.52
N GLU A 67 0.16 -1.33 3.26
CA GLU A 67 1.34 -1.12 4.10
C GLU A 67 1.82 0.33 4.03
N ALA A 68 1.85 0.94 2.84
CA ALA A 68 2.25 2.33 2.68
C ALA A 68 1.28 3.30 3.36
N LEU A 69 -0.03 3.09 3.22
CA LEU A 69 -1.07 3.87 3.91
C LEU A 69 -1.00 3.71 5.42
N HIS A 70 -0.77 2.49 5.91
CA HIS A 70 -0.55 2.26 7.34
C HIS A 70 0.65 3.06 7.85
N ASN A 71 1.78 3.00 7.14
CA ASN A 71 2.98 3.74 7.50
C ASN A 71 2.74 5.26 7.51
N ALA A 72 2.09 5.80 6.48
CA ALA A 72 1.75 7.23 6.42
C ALA A 72 0.86 7.63 7.60
N LEU A 73 -0.28 6.96 7.79
CA LEU A 73 -1.28 7.33 8.80
C LEU A 73 -0.81 7.08 10.25
N ARG A 74 0.13 6.14 10.45
CA ARG A 74 0.64 5.79 11.79
C ARG A 74 1.89 6.57 12.18
N HIS A 75 2.75 6.94 11.22
CA HIS A 75 4.11 7.40 11.51
C HIS A 75 4.45 8.78 10.97
N SER A 76 3.78 9.27 9.92
CA SER A 76 4.21 10.50 9.24
C SER A 76 3.82 11.78 10.00
N GLY A 77 2.69 11.75 10.72
CA GLY A 77 2.05 12.97 11.23
C GLY A 77 1.43 13.85 10.14
N ALA A 78 1.20 13.29 8.95
CA ALA A 78 0.63 13.99 7.80
C ALA A 78 -0.81 14.48 8.05
N GLU A 79 -1.15 15.61 7.44
CA GLU A 79 -2.53 16.10 7.33
C GLU A 79 -3.18 15.62 6.03
N ARG A 80 -2.37 15.23 5.04
CA ARG A 80 -2.84 14.78 3.74
C ARG A 80 -2.05 13.58 3.23
N VAL A 81 -2.79 12.61 2.68
CA VAL A 81 -2.22 11.46 1.96
C VAL A 81 -2.93 11.29 0.61
N ASP A 82 -2.20 11.45 -0.48
CA ASP A 82 -2.71 11.27 -1.84
C ASP A 82 -2.30 9.93 -2.43
N VAL A 83 -3.29 9.14 -2.86
CA VAL A 83 -3.08 7.87 -3.54
C VAL A 83 -3.45 7.98 -5.00
N THR A 84 -2.52 7.59 -5.88
CA THR A 84 -2.73 7.60 -7.33
C THR A 84 -2.39 6.25 -7.94
N LEU A 85 -3.28 5.73 -8.79
CA LEU A 85 -3.03 4.54 -9.59
C LEU A 85 -3.16 4.89 -11.08
N THR A 86 -2.03 5.01 -11.78
CA THR A 86 -2.02 5.52 -13.15
C THR A 86 -1.27 4.60 -14.09
N ARG A 87 -1.71 4.52 -15.35
CA ARG A 87 -0.90 3.90 -16.39
C ARG A 87 0.09 4.90 -16.97
N ARG A 88 1.38 4.56 -16.94
CA ARG A 88 2.48 5.31 -17.56
C ARG A 88 3.19 4.44 -18.56
N ALA A 89 2.99 4.73 -19.85
CA ALA A 89 3.48 3.92 -20.96
C ALA A 89 3.12 2.41 -20.78
N ALA A 90 4.13 1.57 -20.59
CA ALA A 90 3.98 0.13 -20.42
C ALA A 90 3.76 -0.33 -18.96
N ALA A 91 3.76 0.58 -17.98
CA ALA A 91 3.67 0.22 -16.56
C ALA A 91 2.42 0.81 -15.89
N THR A 92 1.89 0.09 -14.90
CA THR A 92 0.97 0.65 -13.91
C THR A 92 1.77 1.15 -12.72
N VAL A 93 1.53 2.39 -12.29
CA VAL A 93 2.23 3.05 -11.21
C VAL A 93 1.24 3.38 -10.11
N LEU A 94 1.41 2.72 -8.97
CA LEU A 94 0.84 3.13 -7.68
C LEU A 94 1.81 4.13 -7.04
N ARG A 95 1.31 5.29 -6.65
CA ARG A 95 2.07 6.29 -5.91
C ARG A 95 1.22 6.78 -4.74
N ILE A 96 1.84 6.75 -3.58
CA ILE A 96 1.28 7.23 -2.31
C ILE A 96 2.21 8.34 -1.84
N THR A 97 1.66 9.49 -1.53
CA THR A 97 2.42 10.68 -1.13
C THR A 97 1.73 11.28 0.07
N ASP A 98 2.49 11.52 1.12
CA ASP A 98 2.05 12.23 2.31
C ASP A 98 2.84 13.53 2.49
N ASP A 99 2.26 14.47 3.25
CA ASP A 99 2.89 15.76 3.60
C ASP A 99 3.50 15.76 5.01
N GLY A 100 3.78 14.57 5.55
CA GLY A 100 4.31 14.41 6.90
C GLY A 100 5.81 14.65 7.01
N THR A 101 6.35 14.25 8.16
CA THR A 101 7.73 14.55 8.59
C THR A 101 8.82 13.76 7.86
N GLY A 102 8.44 12.76 7.05
CA GLY A 102 9.38 11.88 6.37
C GLY A 102 10.18 10.97 7.32
N PHE A 103 11.11 10.19 6.76
CA PHE A 103 12.02 9.34 7.53
C PHE A 103 13.28 9.02 6.73
N ASP A 104 14.37 8.66 7.42
CA ASP A 104 15.57 8.08 6.79
C ASP A 104 15.44 6.55 6.69
N PRO A 105 15.32 5.97 5.48
CA PRO A 105 15.20 4.53 5.30
C PRO A 105 16.41 3.74 5.83
N THR A 106 17.60 4.35 5.85
CA THR A 106 18.81 3.70 6.34
C THR A 106 18.80 3.59 7.86
N ALA A 107 18.34 4.63 8.57
CA ALA A 107 18.16 4.61 10.01
C ALA A 107 17.10 3.59 10.45
N VAL A 108 15.94 3.54 9.76
CA VAL A 108 14.88 2.56 10.04
C VAL A 108 15.38 1.13 9.88
N ARG A 109 16.23 0.88 8.87
CA ARG A 109 16.88 -0.43 8.67
C ARG A 109 17.81 -0.80 9.82
N ARG A 110 18.68 0.12 10.25
CA ARG A 110 19.59 -0.11 11.39
C ARG A 110 18.83 -0.40 12.69
N ALA A 111 17.68 0.24 12.89
CA ALA A 111 16.83 0.05 14.06
C ALA A 111 15.95 -1.22 14.03
N GLY A 112 16.05 -2.07 12.99
CA GLY A 112 15.25 -3.30 12.88
C GLY A 112 13.78 -3.09 12.47
N ARG A 113 13.30 -1.84 12.36
CA ARG A 113 11.88 -1.49 12.10
C ARG A 113 11.52 -1.39 10.61
N HIS A 114 12.16 -2.19 9.76
CA HIS A 114 12.12 -2.07 8.29
C HIS A 114 11.35 -3.20 7.58
N LEU A 115 10.69 -4.09 8.33
CA LEU A 115 10.02 -5.27 7.78
C LEU A 115 8.92 -4.88 6.78
N GLY A 116 8.15 -3.82 7.04
CA GLY A 116 7.14 -3.30 6.11
C GLY A 116 7.75 -2.89 4.75
N LEU A 117 8.81 -2.08 4.77
CA LEU A 117 9.54 -1.66 3.56
C LEU A 117 10.17 -2.84 2.80
N VAL A 118 10.71 -3.83 3.53
CA VAL A 118 11.27 -5.05 2.92
C VAL A 118 10.18 -5.87 2.25
N SER A 119 9.06 -6.06 2.94
CA SER A 119 7.91 -6.81 2.43
C SER A 119 7.31 -6.17 1.18
N MET A 120 7.12 -4.84 1.19
CA MET A 120 6.67 -4.09 0.01
C MET A 120 7.64 -4.26 -1.17
N ARG A 121 8.95 -4.18 -0.91
CA ARG A 121 9.97 -4.34 -1.95
C ARG A 121 10.01 -5.76 -2.51
N HIS A 122 9.82 -6.77 -1.66
CA HIS A 122 9.76 -8.16 -2.07
C HIS A 122 8.52 -8.43 -2.94
N ARG A 123 7.34 -7.98 -2.50
CA ARG A 123 6.08 -8.08 -3.26
C ARG A 123 6.13 -7.37 -4.61
N ALA A 124 6.72 -6.17 -4.66
CA ALA A 124 6.91 -5.49 -5.93
C ALA A 124 7.79 -6.31 -6.88
N LYS A 125 8.90 -6.87 -6.38
CA LYS A 125 9.83 -7.69 -7.18
C LYS A 125 9.22 -9.01 -7.65
N SER A 126 8.42 -9.69 -6.81
CA SER A 126 7.85 -11.00 -7.15
C SER A 126 6.90 -10.94 -8.36
N VAL A 127 6.37 -9.76 -8.67
CA VAL A 127 5.49 -9.52 -9.83
C VAL A 127 6.18 -8.74 -10.96
N GLY A 128 7.51 -8.63 -10.94
CA GLY A 128 8.31 -7.93 -11.96
C GLY A 128 8.30 -6.40 -11.84
N GLY A 129 7.77 -5.87 -10.74
CA GLY A 129 7.74 -4.44 -10.43
C GLY A 129 8.95 -3.95 -9.64
N ARG A 130 8.90 -2.66 -9.27
CA ARG A 130 9.94 -2.00 -8.47
C ARG A 130 9.30 -1.02 -7.50
N LEU A 131 9.77 -1.04 -6.26
CA LEU A 131 9.50 0.00 -5.26
C LEU A 131 10.64 1.04 -5.30
N THR A 132 10.29 2.31 -5.44
CA THR A 132 11.22 3.45 -5.43
C THR A 132 11.03 4.26 -4.18
#